data_AF-A0A2V5JCP6-F1
#
_entry.id   AF-A0A2V5JCP6-F1
#
_cell.length_a   1.000
_cell.length_b   1.000
_cell.length_c   1.000
_cell.angle_alpha   90.00
_cell.angle_beta   90.00
_cell.angle_gamma   90.00
#
_symmetry.space_group_name_H-M   'P 1'
#
loop_
_entity.id
_entity.type
_entity.pdbx_description
1 polymer ?
#
loop_
_entity_poly.entity_id
_entity_poly.type
_entity_poly.pdbx_seq_one_letter_code
_entity_poly.pdbx_strand_id
1 'polypeptide(L)'
;MSNDEGIGSLKLIQIAAPDFDLEKTLNSGQVFHWENYGNGFVGTIAGSAVYAEQREDILKVRFGETPKPARETRALPKVVARYFALDHPLEEICASFPRDPMMDAARDFCRGLRIVRQPQWECLATFICSSMKQVAHIRQIS
;
A
#
# COMPACT_ATOMS: atom_id res chain seq x y z
N MET A 1 32.70 -18.09 1.22
CA MET A 1 32.25 -17.58 -0.09
C MET A 1 31.71 -16.18 0.14
N SER A 2 32.06 -15.30 -0.77
CA SER A 2 32.40 -13.90 -0.56
C SER A 2 31.25 -12.95 -0.20
N ASN A 3 31.65 -11.83 0.41
CA ASN A 3 30.92 -10.62 0.80
C ASN A 3 29.96 -10.05 -0.26
N ASP A 4 28.92 -9.36 0.24
CA ASP A 4 28.51 -8.01 -0.23
C ASP A 4 27.69 -7.37 0.92
N GLU A 5 28.33 -6.62 1.81
CA GLU A 5 28.45 -5.14 1.78
C GLU A 5 27.13 -4.37 1.87
N GLY A 6 27.00 -3.59 2.95
CA GLY A 6 26.37 -2.27 2.85
C GLY A 6 24.85 -2.18 2.95
N ILE A 7 24.20 -2.79 3.95
CA ILE A 7 22.92 -2.22 4.43
C ILE A 7 23.27 -1.06 5.36
N GLY A 8 23.64 0.07 4.75
CA GLY A 8 23.60 1.39 5.39
C GLY A 8 22.26 1.56 6.09
N SER A 9 22.26 2.19 7.26
CA SER A 9 21.14 2.27 8.21
C SER A 9 19.79 2.64 7.54
N LEU A 10 19.07 1.64 7.02
CA LEU A 10 17.74 1.79 6.45
C LEU A 10 16.76 2.11 7.58
N LYS A 11 16.13 3.27 7.51
CA LYS A 11 15.22 3.73 8.55
C LYS A 11 13.92 2.94 8.50
N LEU A 12 13.77 1.98 9.42
CA LEU A 12 12.53 1.26 9.65
C LEU A 12 11.53 2.19 10.37
N ILE A 13 10.34 2.31 9.79
CA ILE A 13 9.22 3.05 10.36
C ILE A 13 8.14 2.04 10.74
N GLN A 14 7.52 2.25 11.90
CA GLN A 14 6.36 1.47 12.36
C GLN A 14 5.15 2.40 12.43
N ILE A 15 4.04 1.96 11.88
CA ILE A 15 2.79 2.72 11.80
C ILE A 15 1.69 1.81 12.34
N ALA A 16 0.86 2.33 13.25
CA ALA A 16 -0.35 1.65 13.66
C ALA A 16 -1.32 1.59 12.47
N ALA A 17 -1.76 0.38 12.14
CA ALA A 17 -2.65 0.08 11.03
C ALA A 17 -3.74 -0.91 11.49
N PRO A 18 -4.59 -0.52 12.46
CA PRO A 18 -5.75 -1.32 12.83
C PRO A 18 -6.73 -1.40 11.65
N ASP A 19 -7.41 -2.54 11.54
CA ASP A 19 -8.34 -2.83 10.45
C ASP A 19 -7.74 -2.54 9.07
N PHE A 20 -6.52 -3.02 8.88
CA PHE A 20 -5.81 -2.96 7.61
C PHE A 20 -5.35 -4.37 7.23
N ASP A 21 -5.42 -4.67 5.95
CA ASP A 21 -4.86 -5.88 5.36
C ASP A 21 -4.07 -5.45 4.12
N LEU A 22 -2.75 -5.45 4.27
CA LEU A 22 -1.81 -5.03 3.24
C LEU A 22 -1.94 -5.90 1.99
N GLU A 23 -2.03 -7.22 2.16
CA GLU A 23 -2.09 -8.16 1.03
C GLU A 23 -3.40 -7.99 0.26
N LYS A 24 -4.55 -7.95 0.94
CA LYS A 24 -5.84 -7.69 0.30
C LYS A 24 -5.87 -6.33 -0.38
N THR A 25 -5.29 -5.31 0.25
CA THR A 25 -5.25 -3.96 -0.32
C THR A 25 -4.41 -3.92 -1.59
N LEU A 26 -3.21 -4.51 -1.60
CA LEU A 26 -2.31 -4.51 -2.75
C LEU A 26 -2.81 -5.43 -3.88
N ASN A 27 -3.44 -6.57 -3.56
CA ASN A 27 -3.95 -7.54 -4.54
C ASN A 27 -5.38 -7.26 -5.02
N SER A 28 -6.03 -6.21 -4.53
CA SER A 28 -7.39 -5.82 -4.93
C SER A 28 -7.52 -5.28 -6.37
N GLY A 29 -6.40 -5.17 -7.11
CA GLY A 29 -6.38 -4.60 -8.45
C GLY A 29 -6.42 -3.08 -8.49
N GLN A 30 -6.24 -2.41 -7.34
CA GLN A 30 -6.10 -0.95 -7.29
C GLN A 30 -4.71 -0.49 -7.74
N VAL A 31 -3.67 -1.18 -7.29
CA VAL A 31 -2.26 -0.88 -7.58
C VAL A 31 -1.60 -2.09 -8.23
N PHE A 32 -0.66 -1.84 -9.15
CA PHE A 32 -0.02 -2.91 -9.93
C PHE A 32 1.50 -2.97 -9.82
N HIS A 33 2.13 -1.93 -9.26
CA HIS A 33 3.59 -1.82 -9.12
C HIS A 33 4.17 -2.46 -7.84
N TRP A 34 3.33 -3.09 -7.02
CA TRP A 34 3.78 -3.79 -5.83
C TRP A 34 4.08 -5.24 -6.13
N GLU A 35 5.28 -5.67 -5.77
CA GLU A 35 5.77 -7.04 -5.94
C GLU A 35 6.01 -7.71 -4.59
N ASN A 36 5.71 -9.01 -4.48
CA ASN A 36 6.03 -9.80 -3.31
C ASN A 36 7.56 -9.95 -3.16
N TYR A 37 8.08 -9.65 -1.97
CA TYR A 37 9.50 -9.80 -1.65
C TYR A 37 9.68 -10.29 -0.21
N GLY A 38 10.14 -11.52 -0.05
CA GLY A 38 10.31 -12.14 1.27
C GLY A 38 9.00 -12.20 2.04
N ASN A 39 8.91 -11.47 3.15
CA ASN A 39 7.76 -11.45 4.05
C ASN A 39 6.79 -10.28 3.82
N GLY A 40 7.03 -9.46 2.80
CA GLY A 40 6.26 -8.27 2.51
C GLY A 40 6.28 -7.93 1.03
N PHE A 41 6.12 -6.64 0.73
CA PHE A 41 5.99 -6.13 -0.62
C PHE A 41 6.98 -5.01 -0.87
N VAL A 42 7.48 -4.93 -2.10
CA VAL A 42 8.29 -3.80 -2.58
C VAL A 42 7.49 -3.06 -3.64
N GLY A 43 7.49 -1.75 -3.58
CA GLY A 43 6.82 -0.89 -4.55
C GLY A 43 7.29 0.54 -4.39
N THR A 44 6.50 1.49 -4.92
CA THR A 44 6.84 2.92 -4.82
C THR A 44 5.77 3.73 -4.12
N ILE A 45 6.18 4.66 -3.26
CA ILE A 45 5.28 5.66 -2.65
C ILE A 45 5.90 7.04 -2.87
N ALA A 46 5.16 7.94 -3.51
CA ALA A 46 5.61 9.31 -3.82
C ALA A 46 6.99 9.35 -4.52
N GLY A 47 7.20 8.47 -5.51
CA GLY A 47 8.44 8.39 -6.29
C GLY A 47 9.64 7.81 -5.53
N SER A 48 9.45 7.19 -4.37
CA SER A 48 10.52 6.53 -3.60
C SER A 48 10.25 5.03 -3.49
N ALA A 49 11.28 4.22 -3.64
CA ALA A 49 11.21 2.78 -3.39
C ALA A 49 10.89 2.52 -1.91
N VAL A 50 9.93 1.64 -1.67
CA VAL A 50 9.41 1.29 -0.35
C VAL A 50 9.26 -0.22 -0.22
N TYR A 51 9.78 -0.77 0.88
CA TYR A 51 9.40 -2.09 1.37
C TYR A 51 8.34 -1.93 2.47
N ALA A 52 7.23 -2.68 2.38
CA ALA A 52 6.15 -2.68 3.34
C ALA A 52 5.85 -4.11 3.81
N GLU A 53 5.75 -4.32 5.11
CA GLU A 53 5.43 -5.60 5.73
C GLU A 53 4.45 -5.36 6.87
N GLN A 54 3.36 -6.13 6.90
CA GLN A 54 2.40 -6.06 7.99
C GLN A 54 2.62 -7.19 8.99
N ARG A 55 2.49 -6.83 10.28
CA ARG A 55 2.45 -7.74 11.42
C ARG A 55 1.31 -7.29 12.32
N GLU A 56 0.20 -8.04 12.30
CA GLU A 56 -1.02 -7.68 13.03
C GLU A 56 -1.42 -6.23 12.70
N ASP A 57 -1.65 -5.40 13.72
CA ASP A 57 -2.04 -3.99 13.57
C ASP A 57 -0.83 -3.05 13.36
N ILE A 58 0.33 -3.57 12.98
CA ILE A 58 1.55 -2.78 12.76
C ILE A 58 2.03 -2.94 11.31
N LEU A 59 2.06 -1.83 10.60
CA LEU A 59 2.70 -1.72 9.29
C LEU A 59 4.16 -1.26 9.45
N LYS A 60 5.10 -2.14 9.09
CA LYS A 60 6.53 -1.86 9.03
C LYS A 60 6.90 -1.40 7.63
N VAL A 61 7.58 -0.26 7.54
CA VAL A 61 7.89 0.39 6.27
C VAL A 61 9.35 0.79 6.23
N ARG A 62 10.00 0.57 5.10
CA ARG A 62 11.40 0.93 4.88
C ARG A 62 11.51 1.65 3.54
N PHE A 63 12.08 2.85 3.57
CA PHE A 63 12.35 3.63 2.35
C PHE A 63 13.76 3.35 1.85
N GLY A 64 13.93 3.29 0.53
CA GLY A 64 15.25 3.25 -0.11
C GLY A 64 16.04 4.56 0.07
N GLU A 65 17.35 4.49 -0.11
CA GLU A 65 18.28 5.62 0.02
C GLU A 65 18.02 6.67 -1.06
N THR A 66 17.12 7.60 -0.78
CA THR A 66 17.11 8.91 -1.43
C THR A 66 17.46 9.93 -0.35
N PRO A 67 18.48 10.78 -0.53
CA PRO A 67 18.82 11.82 0.43
C PRO A 67 17.65 12.79 0.57
N LYS A 68 16.80 12.55 1.58
CA LYS A 68 15.68 13.44 1.91
C LYS A 68 16.05 14.31 3.11
N PRO A 69 15.77 15.63 3.07
CA PRO A 69 15.91 16.52 4.22
C PRO A 69 15.25 15.93 5.48
N ALA A 70 15.84 16.14 6.66
CA ALA A 70 15.33 15.60 7.93
C ALA A 70 13.84 15.93 8.20
N ARG A 71 13.36 17.07 7.68
CA ARG A 71 11.94 17.48 7.72
C ARG A 71 11.02 16.55 6.92
N GLU A 72 11.48 16.07 5.76
CA GLU A 72 10.75 15.09 4.95
C GLU A 72 10.73 13.72 5.61
N THR A 73 11.82 13.33 6.29
CA THR A 73 11.88 12.06 7.03
C THR A 73 10.83 12.00 8.15
N ARG A 74 10.55 13.11 8.83
CA ARG A 74 9.50 13.19 9.87
C ARG A 74 8.09 13.10 9.30
N ALA A 75 7.92 13.43 8.02
CA ALA A 75 6.64 13.33 7.32
C ALA A 75 6.35 11.92 6.76
N LEU A 76 7.35 11.03 6.68
CA LEU A 76 7.20 9.69 6.09
C LEU A 76 6.06 8.85 6.69
N PRO A 77 5.88 8.76 8.04
CA PRO A 77 4.75 8.01 8.59
C PRO A 77 3.39 8.55 8.11
N LYS A 78 3.26 9.88 8.01
CA LYS A 78 2.04 10.53 7.52
C LYS A 78 1.84 10.30 6.03
N VAL A 79 2.90 10.31 5.23
CA VAL A 79 2.83 10.00 3.79
C VAL A 79 2.33 8.58 3.57
N VAL A 80 2.87 7.60 4.30
CA VAL A 80 2.47 6.20 4.18
C VAL A 80 1.05 5.98 4.70
N ALA A 81 0.71 6.53 5.86
CA ALA A 81 -0.64 6.46 6.40
C ALA A 81 -1.66 7.04 5.43
N ARG A 82 -1.33 8.17 4.79
CA ARG A 82 -2.18 8.80 3.77
C ARG A 82 -2.31 7.95 2.52
N TYR A 83 -1.22 7.33 2.06
CA TYR A 83 -1.18 6.47 0.87
C TYR A 83 -2.09 5.25 1.04
N PHE A 84 -1.97 4.52 2.15
CA PHE A 84 -2.84 3.37 2.46
C PHE A 84 -4.20 3.75 3.06
N ALA A 85 -4.53 5.05 3.08
CA ALA A 85 -5.77 5.59 3.66
C ALA A 85 -6.03 5.11 5.10
N LEU A 86 -4.98 4.98 5.92
CA LEU A 86 -5.08 4.60 7.33
C LEU A 86 -5.81 5.66 8.17
N ASP A 87 -5.95 6.88 7.64
CA ASP A 87 -6.70 7.99 8.23
C ASP A 87 -8.22 7.92 8.01
N HIS A 88 -8.71 7.00 7.18
CA HIS A 88 -10.16 6.82 7.00
C HIS A 88 -10.79 6.07 8.18
N PRO A 89 -11.96 6.52 8.67
CA PRO A 89 -12.74 5.79 9.67
C PRO A 89 -13.45 4.61 8.99
N LEU A 90 -12.71 3.52 8.76
CA LEU A 90 -13.22 2.36 7.99
C LEU A 90 -14.47 1.76 8.65
N GLU A 91 -14.51 1.71 9.97
CA GLU A 91 -15.67 1.24 10.73
C GLU A 91 -16.92 2.09 10.46
N GLU A 92 -16.82 3.42 10.48
CA GLU A 92 -17.94 4.32 10.19
C GLU A 92 -18.43 4.17 8.75
N ILE A 93 -17.50 4.02 7.79
CA ILE A 93 -17.83 3.79 6.38
C ILE A 93 -18.59 2.45 6.24
N CYS A 94 -18.08 1.38 6.84
CA CYS A 94 -18.70 0.07 6.81
C CYS A 94 -20.07 0.06 7.52
N ALA A 95 -20.24 0.83 8.59
CA ALA A 95 -21.50 0.98 9.31
C ALA A 95 -22.56 1.75 8.49
N SER A 96 -22.15 2.54 7.50
CA SER A 96 -23.08 3.25 6.59
C SER A 96 -23.72 2.35 5.53
N PHE A 97 -23.20 1.13 5.33
CA PHE A 97 -23.71 0.22 4.32
C PHE A 97 -25.05 -0.42 4.74
N PRO A 98 -25.89 -0.81 3.76
CA PRO A 98 -27.09 -1.58 4.05
C PRO A 98 -26.78 -2.83 4.88
N ARG A 99 -27.64 -3.11 5.87
CA ARG A 99 -27.57 -4.34 6.66
C ARG A 99 -28.37 -5.42 5.95
N ASP A 100 -27.72 -6.05 4.98
CA ASP A 100 -28.23 -7.22 4.28
C ASP A 100 -27.18 -8.35 4.28
N PRO A 101 -27.61 -9.62 4.18
CA PRO A 101 -26.69 -10.76 4.28
C PRO A 101 -25.57 -10.78 3.24
N MET A 102 -25.82 -10.21 2.04
CA MET A 102 -24.82 -10.17 0.98
C MET A 102 -23.76 -9.12 1.30
N MET A 103 -24.18 -7.94 1.77
CA MET A 103 -23.27 -6.90 2.22
C MET A 103 -22.45 -7.33 3.44
N ASP A 104 -23.07 -7.98 4.42
CA ASP A 104 -22.37 -8.51 5.60
C ASP A 104 -21.29 -9.52 5.20
N ALA A 105 -21.63 -10.48 4.33
CA ALA A 105 -20.66 -11.44 3.80
C ALA A 105 -19.51 -10.77 3.03
N ALA A 106 -19.81 -9.73 2.24
CA ALA A 106 -18.80 -8.97 1.52
C ALA A 106 -17.87 -8.20 2.47
N ARG A 107 -18.39 -7.60 3.55
CA ARG A 107 -17.58 -6.94 4.58
C ARG A 107 -16.65 -7.91 5.28
N ASP A 108 -17.14 -9.08 5.64
CA ASP A 108 -16.33 -10.10 6.32
C ASP A 108 -15.20 -10.61 5.42
N PHE A 109 -15.51 -10.85 4.14
CA PHE A 109 -14.50 -11.26 3.15
C PHE A 109 -13.44 -10.17 2.91
N CYS A 110 -13.88 -8.92 2.73
CA CYS A 110 -13.02 -7.78 2.43
C CYS A 110 -12.45 -7.08 3.68
N ARG A 111 -12.57 -7.66 4.88
CA ARG A 111 -12.10 -7.03 6.12
C ARG A 111 -10.63 -6.60 5.99
N GLY A 112 -10.35 -5.35 6.36
CA GLY A 112 -9.03 -4.74 6.29
C GLY A 112 -8.64 -4.15 4.93
N LEU A 113 -9.42 -4.40 3.87
CA LEU A 113 -9.16 -3.82 2.56
C LEU A 113 -9.39 -2.31 2.60
N ARG A 114 -8.37 -1.54 2.19
CA ARG A 114 -8.46 -0.08 2.09
C ARG A 114 -8.32 0.39 0.65
N ILE A 115 -8.92 1.53 0.35
CA ILE A 115 -8.77 2.17 -0.96
C ILE A 115 -7.51 3.03 -0.94
N VAL A 116 -6.52 2.65 -1.76
CA VAL A 116 -5.23 3.34 -1.81
C VAL A 116 -5.38 4.70 -2.48
N ARG A 117 -4.76 5.74 -1.92
CA ARG A 117 -4.70 7.07 -2.54
C ARG A 117 -3.56 7.14 -3.56
N GLN A 118 -3.79 6.58 -4.74
CA GLN A 118 -2.86 6.69 -5.86
C GLN A 118 -2.69 8.15 -6.33
N PRO A 119 -1.51 8.53 -6.84
CA PRO A 119 -1.33 9.77 -7.58
C PRO A 119 -2.35 9.86 -8.73
N GLN A 120 -2.96 11.03 -8.90
CA GLN A 120 -4.02 11.25 -9.90
C GLN A 120 -3.58 10.87 -11.33
N TRP A 121 -2.30 11.06 -11.66
CA TRP A 121 -1.76 10.69 -12.97
C TRP A 121 -1.63 9.17 -13.15
N GLU A 122 -1.22 8.42 -12.12
CA GLU A 122 -1.12 6.95 -12.16
C GLU A 122 -2.51 6.32 -12.29
N CYS A 123 -3.47 6.85 -11.53
CA CYS A 123 -4.87 6.44 -11.60
C CYS A 123 -5.47 6.73 -12.99
N LEU A 124 -5.22 7.92 -13.55
CA LEU A 124 -5.66 8.28 -14.90
C LEU A 124 -5.04 7.37 -15.97
N ALA A 125 -3.72 7.14 -15.92
CA ALA A 125 -3.03 6.27 -16.87
C ALA A 125 -3.55 4.82 -16.77
N THR A 126 -3.71 4.29 -15.56
CA THR A 126 -4.27 2.95 -15.31
C THR A 126 -5.68 2.82 -15.87
N PHE A 127 -6.55 3.81 -15.63
CA PHE A 127 -7.92 3.81 -16.11
C PHE A 127 -8.00 3.90 -17.64
N ILE A 128 -7.18 4.75 -18.27
CA ILE A 128 -7.06 4.84 -19.73
C ILE A 128 -6.60 3.49 -20.31
N CYS A 129 -5.62 2.84 -19.68
CA CYS A 129 -5.12 1.53 -20.14
C CYS A 129 -6.08 0.37 -19.87
N SER A 130 -6.96 0.48 -18.86
CA SER A 130 -7.93 -0.58 -18.51
C SER A 130 -9.00 -0.82 -19.58
N SER A 131 -9.31 0.19 -20.39
CA SER A 131 -10.24 0.06 -21.51
C SER A 131 -9.61 -0.60 -22.75
N MET A 132 -8.29 -0.88 -22.74
CA MET A 132 -7.55 -1.38 -23.90
C MET A 132 -7.09 -2.85 -23.84
N LYS A 133 -7.13 -3.56 -22.69
CA LYS A 133 -7.00 -5.05 -22.59
C LYS A 133 -7.00 -5.56 -21.13
N GLN A 134 -7.18 -6.88 -20.98
CA GLN A 134 -7.16 -7.67 -19.72
C GLN A 134 -6.04 -7.25 -18.75
N VAL A 135 -6.38 -7.23 -17.44
CA VAL A 135 -5.55 -6.84 -16.29
C VAL A 135 -4.11 -7.38 -16.30
N ALA A 136 -3.88 -8.53 -16.93
CA ALA A 136 -2.55 -9.13 -17.08
C ALA A 136 -1.53 -8.26 -17.84
N HIS A 137 -1.97 -7.39 -18.76
CA HIS A 137 -1.06 -6.57 -19.58
C HIS A 137 -0.63 -5.25 -18.91
N ILE A 138 -1.37 -4.73 -17.94
CA ILE A 138 -1.04 -3.47 -17.24
C ILE A 138 0.19 -3.66 -16.33
N ARG A 139 0.35 -4.85 -15.75
CA ARG A 139 1.51 -5.20 -14.91
C ARG A 139 2.86 -5.16 -15.63
N GLN A 140 2.90 -5.22 -16.96
CA GLN A 140 4.16 -5.21 -17.72
C GLN A 140 4.63 -3.80 -18.11
N ILE A 141 3.80 -2.77 -17.90
CA ILE A 141 4.10 -1.39 -18.32
C ILE A 141 4.47 -0.49 -17.13
N SER A 142 4.16 -0.92 -15.90
CA SER A 142 4.45 -0.17 -14.68
C SER A 142 5.74 -0.60 -14.01
#